data_AF-A0A849DXK6-F1
#
_entry.id   AF-A0A849DXK6-F1
#
_cell.length_a   1.000
_cell.length_b   1.000
_cell.length_c   1.000
_cell.angle_alpha   90.00
_cell.angle_beta   90.00
_cell.angle_gamma   90.00
#
_symmetry.space_group_name_H-M   'P 1'
#
loop_
_entity.id
_entity.type
_entity.pdbx_description
1 polymer ?
#
loop_
_entity_poly.entity_id
_entity_poly.type
_entity_poly.pdbx_seq_one_letter_code
_entity_poly.pdbx_strand_id
1 'polypeptide(L)' 'MIALSLGAILTLFVCMPLLTIAWMALIYNFRSMHRPARHRENIYECEHCGHVYAFARNRPMDRCPRCSNLNEAVRP' A
#
# COMPACT_ATOMS: atom_id res chain seq x y z
N MET A 1 -20.90 -41.10 -21.62
CA MET A 1 -21.62 -40.14 -20.76
C MET A 1 -20.89 -40.09 -19.44
N ILE A 2 -20.29 -38.95 -19.07
CA ILE A 2 -19.58 -38.83 -17.78
C ILE A 2 -20.64 -38.83 -16.68
N ALA A 3 -20.71 -39.91 -15.89
CA ALA A 3 -21.60 -40.00 -14.75
C ALA A 3 -21.05 -39.10 -13.63
N LEU A 4 -21.46 -37.83 -13.63
CA LEU A 4 -21.13 -36.91 -12.54
C LEU A 4 -21.98 -37.26 -11.33
N SER A 5 -21.32 -37.70 -10.26
CA SER A 5 -21.99 -37.92 -8.97
C SER A 5 -22.47 -36.58 -8.40
N LEU A 6 -23.54 -36.62 -7.62
CA LEU A 6 -24.05 -35.43 -6.92
C LEU A 6 -22.98 -34.78 -6.04
N GLY A 7 -22.11 -35.60 -5.44
CA GLY A 7 -20.93 -35.13 -4.71
C GLY A 7 -19.97 -34.33 -5.59
N ALA A 8 -19.68 -34.79 -6.81
CA ALA A 8 -18.82 -34.05 -7.74
C ALA A 8 -19.41 -32.69 -8.13
N ILE A 9 -20.74 -32.61 -8.30
CA ILE A 9 -21.45 -31.36 -8.60
C ILE A 9 -21.33 -30.38 -7.44
N LEU A 10 -21.56 -30.83 -6.20
CA LEU A 10 -21.43 -30.00 -5.00
C LEU A 10 -19.99 -29.53 -4.80
N THR A 11 -19.01 -30.40 -5.01
CA THR A 11 -17.59 -30.04 -4.93
C THR A 11 -17.24 -28.96 -5.95
N LEU A 12 -17.66 -29.10 -7.21
CA LEU A 12 -17.43 -28.08 -8.23
C LEU A 12 -18.11 -26.75 -7.88
N PHE A 13 -19.34 -26.81 -7.37
CA PHE A 13 -20.10 -25.62 -6.97
C PHE A 13 -19.41 -24.84 -5.85
N VAL A 14 -18.75 -25.52 -4.90
CA VAL A 14 -18.02 -24.89 -3.80
C VAL A 14 -16.61 -24.48 -4.22
N CYS A 15 -15.89 -25.33 -4.95
CA CYS A 15 -14.51 -25.06 -5.35
C CYS A 15 -14.40 -23.92 -6.36
N MET A 16 -15.36 -23.78 -7.28
CA MET A 16 -15.35 -22.68 -8.26
C MET A 16 -15.27 -21.28 -7.62
N PRO A 17 -16.19 -20.87 -6.72
CA PRO A 17 -16.13 -19.56 -6.08
C PRO A 17 -14.90 -19.39 -5.17
N LEU A 18 -14.44 -20.46 -4.51
CA LEU A 18 -13.20 -20.41 -3.72
C LEU A 18 -11.99 -20.12 -4.61
N LEU A 19 -11.89 -20.78 -5.77
CA LEU A 19 -10.81 -20.55 -6.73
C LEU A 19 -10.88 -19.15 -7.33
N THR A 20 -12.07 -18.63 -7.64
CA THR A 20 -12.19 -17.26 -8.18
C THR A 20 -11.78 -16.20 -7.15
N ILE A 21 -12.19 -16.34 -5.88
CA ILE A 21 -11.79 -15.42 -4.82
C ILE A 21 -10.28 -15.52 -4.56
N ALA A 22 -9.72 -16.73 -4.50
CA ALA A 22 -8.27 -16.94 -4.34
C ALA A 22 -7.49 -16.30 -5.50
N TRP A 23 -7.95 -16.47 -6.74
CA TRP A 23 -7.35 -15.87 -7.92
C TRP A 23 -7.43 -14.34 -7.90
N MET A 24 -8.59 -13.77 -7.56
CA MET A 24 -8.75 -12.33 -7.41
C MET A 24 -7.84 -11.75 -6.31
N ALA A 25 -7.76 -12.42 -5.16
CA ALA A 25 -6.88 -12.01 -4.06
C ALA A 25 -5.41 -12.04 -4.47
N LEU A 26 -5.00 -13.07 -5.21
CA LEU A 26 -3.64 -13.20 -5.73
C LEU A 26 -3.31 -12.06 -6.71
N ILE A 27 -4.18 -11.79 -7.68
CA ILE A 27 -4.01 -10.65 -8.61
C ILE A 27 -3.96 -9.32 -7.84
N TYR A 28 -4.87 -9.11 -6.89
CA TYR A 28 -4.89 -7.90 -6.09
C TYR A 28 -3.57 -7.71 -5.33
N ASN A 29 -3.07 -8.76 -4.69
CA ASN A 29 -1.83 -8.70 -3.93
C ASN A 29 -0.60 -8.45 -4.83
N PHE A 30 -0.54 -9.12 -5.98
CA PHE A 30 0.52 -8.86 -6.97
C PHE A 30 0.47 -7.41 -7.47
N ARG A 31 -0.72 -6.85 -7.71
CA ARG A 31 -0.86 -5.44 -8.12
C ARG A 31 -0.55 -4.48 -6.98
N SER A 32 -0.90 -4.79 -5.73
CA SER A 32 -0.56 -3.95 -4.58
C SER A 32 0.93 -3.99 -4.28
N MET A 33 1.61 -5.09 -4.56
CA MET A 33 3.07 -5.18 -4.43
C MET A 33 3.81 -4.23 -5.39
N HIS A 34 3.19 -3.91 -6.54
CA HIS A 34 3.70 -2.92 -7.49
C HIS A 34 3.30 -1.48 -7.13
N ARG A 35 2.37 -1.28 -6.18
CA ARG A 35 2.21 0.05 -5.60
C ARG A 35 3.36 0.24 -4.62
N PRO A 36 4.22 1.27 -4.78
CA PRO A 36 5.20 1.56 -3.77
C PRO A 36 4.44 1.70 -2.46
N ALA A 37 4.82 0.91 -1.44
CA ALA A 37 4.30 1.05 -0.08
C ALA A 37 4.30 2.54 0.20
N ARG A 38 3.09 3.12 0.36
CA ARG A 38 2.80 4.56 0.45
C ARG A 38 4.02 5.23 1.06
N HIS A 39 4.82 5.91 0.23
CA HIS A 39 6.12 6.45 0.67
C HIS A 39 5.85 7.15 2.01
N ARG A 40 6.48 6.66 3.08
CA ARG A 40 6.28 7.26 4.39
C ARG A 40 6.67 8.72 4.22
N GLU A 41 5.68 9.59 4.35
CA GLU A 41 5.91 11.02 4.25
C GLU A 41 6.57 11.42 5.55
N ASN A 42 7.81 11.89 5.47
CA ASN A 42 8.50 12.43 6.62
C ASN A 42 7.86 13.78 6.94
N ILE A 43 7.50 13.97 8.22
CA ILE A 43 6.94 15.24 8.70
C ILE A 43 8.09 16.07 9.26
N TYR A 44 8.17 17.32 8.81
CA TYR A 44 9.16 18.30 9.25
C TYR A 44 8.45 19.46 9.92
N GLU A 45 9.08 20.01 10.95
CA GLU A 45 8.68 21.25 11.60
C GLU A 45 9.83 22.24 11.51
N CYS A 46 9.56 23.44 11.00
CA CYS A 46 10.61 24.43 10.87
C CYS A 46 10.88 25.15 12.19
N GLU A 47 12.09 25.02 12.73
CA GLU A 47 12.52 25.70 13.97
C GLU A 47 12.51 27.24 13.85
N HIS A 48 12.65 27.78 12.63
CA HIS A 48 12.72 29.21 12.42
C HIS A 48 11.34 29.88 12.28
N CYS A 49 10.38 29.24 11.59
CA CYS A 49 9.09 29.85 11.27
C CYS A 49 7.86 29.07 11.77
N GLY A 50 8.07 27.93 12.44
CA GLY A 50 6.99 27.07 12.96
C GLY A 50 6.15 26.37 11.88
N HIS A 51 6.59 26.39 10.62
CA HIS A 51 5.82 25.77 9.54
C HIS A 51 6.00 24.24 9.54
N VAL A 52 4.90 23.51 9.64
CA VAL A 52 4.85 22.05 9.53
C VAL A 52 4.55 21.65 8.08
N TYR A 53 5.37 20.77 7.52
CA TYR A 53 5.23 20.30 6.13
C TYR A 53 5.63 18.83 6.00
N ALA A 54 5.09 18.15 4.98
CA ALA A 54 5.37 16.75 4.70
C ALA A 54 6.05 16.60 3.34
N PHE A 55 7.07 15.76 3.26
CA PHE A 55 7.74 15.45 1.99
C PHE A 55 7.81 13.94 1.77
N ALA A 56 7.42 13.49 0.57
CA ALA A 56 7.44 12.09 0.19
C ALA A 56 8.87 11.51 0.01
N ARG A 57 9.91 12.35 0.04
CA ARG A 57 11.29 11.88 -0.07
C ARG A 57 11.83 11.52 1.30
N ASN A 58 12.34 10.29 1.43
CA ASN A 58 13.04 9.83 2.61
C ASN A 58 14.44 10.48 2.69
N ARG A 59 14.48 11.71 3.18
CA ARG A 59 15.72 12.44 3.52
C ARG A 59 15.69 12.75 5.02
N PRO A 60 16.85 12.77 5.69
CA PRO A 60 16.91 13.12 7.12
C PRO A 60 16.69 14.62 7.36
N MET A 61 17.03 15.46 6.38
CA MET A 61 16.91 16.92 6.45
C MET A 61 16.31 17.48 5.16
N ASP A 62 15.46 18.49 5.29
CA ASP A 62 14.92 19.24 4.14
C ASP A 62 14.75 20.73 4.44
N ARG A 63 14.71 21.55 3.40
CA ARG A 63 14.54 23.01 3.54
C ARG A 63 13.06 23.38 3.63
N CYS A 64 12.73 24.28 4.53
CA CYS A 64 11.39 24.81 4.66
C CYS A 64 10.98 25.56 3.37
N PRO A 65 9.80 25.27 2.78
CA PRO A 65 9.34 25.94 1.56
C PRO A 65 9.03 27.44 1.77
N ARG A 66 8.88 27.90 3.02
CA ARG A 66 8.60 29.31 3.35
C ARG A 66 9.85 30.14 3.58
N CYS A 67 10.77 29.67 4.41
CA CYS A 67 11.93 30.46 4.85
C CYS A 67 13.28 29.86 4.43
N SER A 68 13.28 28.72 3.73
CA SER A 68 14.47 27.99 3.28
C SER A 68 15.39 27.45 4.38
N ASN A 69 15.02 27.59 5.67
CA ASN A 69 15.76 27.02 6.78
C ASN A 69 15.82 25.49 6.66
N LEU A 70 16.99 24.90 6.95
CA LEU A 70 17.19 23.46 6.93
C LEU A 70 16.69 22.86 8.25
N ASN A 71 15.77 21.89 8.20
CA ASN A 71 15.19 21.25 9.39
C ASN A 71 15.31 19.73 9.29
N GLU A 72 15.41 19.08 10.44
CA GLU A 72 15.42 17.62 10.58
C GLU A 72 13.98 17.07 10.63
N ALA A 73 13.81 15.81 10.21
CA ALA A 73 12.50 15.16 10.25
C ALA A 73 12.06 14.88 11.71
N VAL A 74 10.87 15.33 12.09
CA VAL A 74 10.28 15.07 13.42
C VAL A 74 9.80 13.63 13.54
N ARG A 75 9.30 13.06 12.44
CA ARG A 75 8.94 11.64 12.32
C ARG A 75 9.40 11.06 10.98
N PRO A 76 10.29 10.05 10.98
CA PRO A 76 10.65 9.27 9.80
C PRO A 76 9.62 8.16 9.47
#